data_AF-A0A376GMV3-F1
#
_entry.id   AF-A0A376GMV3-F1
#
_cell.length_a   1.000
_cell.length_b   1.000
_cell.length_c   1.000
_cell.angle_alpha   90.00
_cell.angle_beta   90.00
_cell.angle_gamma   90.00
#
_symmetry.space_group_name_H-M   'P 1'
#
loop_
_entity.id
_entity.type
_entity.pdbx_description
1 polymer ?
#
loop_
_entity_poly.entity_id
_entity_poly.type
_entity_poly.pdbx_seq_one_letter_code
_entity_poly.pdbx_strand_id
1 'polypeptide(L)'
;METNTTIALITVIVSVIVTAIAFILYLNLKKKSYNDVNNQAVLDSIRSTIEKQIYSLNDRLIQNEERWKDVNHLLLKNEYIKNNSPIINSKETYYSEFLKANGITQNDLLIDSRLVFILTPFHDNYFEDYKIVRDACTQSGFIAYRGDENYIKGDIFPEMLKLIVKANLIIANVNGRNPNVLYELGIAQALDKPVILISSEPDKLPIDIKSKRFLIYRNYTELKEMIRKELQNLL
;
A
#
# COMPACT_ATOMS: atom_id res chain seq x y z
N MET A 1 -20.72 -75.43 22.78
CA MET A 1 -19.36 -74.90 23.05
C MET A 1 -18.64 -74.48 21.76
N GLU A 2 -18.82 -75.18 20.64
CA GLU A 2 -18.15 -74.88 19.36
C GLU A 2 -18.57 -73.58 18.65
N THR A 3 -19.80 -73.09 18.91
CA THR A 3 -20.28 -71.83 18.33
C THR A 3 -19.61 -70.59 18.93
N ASN A 4 -19.20 -70.64 20.21
CA ASN A 4 -18.56 -69.50 20.87
C ASN A 4 -17.08 -69.35 20.46
N THR A 5 -16.38 -70.46 20.19
CA THR A 5 -14.97 -70.44 19.78
C THR A 5 -14.81 -69.94 18.34
N THR A 6 -15.73 -70.29 17.44
CA THR A 6 -15.76 -69.80 16.06
C THR A 6 -16.06 -68.31 15.99
N ILE A 7 -17.01 -67.80 16.79
CA ILE A 7 -17.30 -66.37 16.89
C ILE A 7 -16.09 -65.60 17.44
N ALA A 8 -15.42 -66.12 18.47
CA ALA A 8 -14.22 -65.50 19.04
C ALA A 8 -13.04 -65.43 18.04
N LEU A 9 -12.89 -66.45 17.18
CA LEU A 9 -11.86 -66.44 16.15
C LEU A 9 -12.15 -65.36 15.09
N ILE A 10 -13.41 -65.22 14.68
CA ILE A 10 -13.85 -64.22 13.69
C ILE A 10 -13.64 -62.80 14.23
N THR A 11 -13.96 -62.53 15.50
CA THR A 11 -13.77 -61.18 16.08
C THR A 11 -12.29 -60.79 16.17
N VAL A 12 -11.41 -61.73 16.49
CA VAL A 12 -9.95 -61.49 16.49
C VAL A 12 -9.46 -61.17 15.07
N ILE A 13 -9.89 -61.94 14.07
CA ILE A 13 -9.50 -61.69 12.67
C ILE A 13 -9.99 -60.32 12.19
N VAL A 14 -11.25 -59.97 12.49
CA VAL A 14 -11.81 -58.65 12.13
C VAL A 14 -11.05 -57.53 12.84
N SER A 15 -10.70 -57.69 14.12
CA SER A 15 -9.92 -56.70 14.86
C SER A 15 -8.53 -56.48 14.24
N VAL A 16 -7.86 -57.55 13.80
CA VAL A 16 -6.54 -57.45 13.14
C VAL A 16 -6.65 -56.76 11.78
N ILE A 17 -7.72 -57.04 11.03
CA ILE A 17 -7.96 -56.38 9.73
C ILE A 17 -8.24 -54.88 9.93
N VAL A 18 -9.07 -54.52 10.92
CA VAL A 18 -9.39 -53.11 11.21
C VAL A 18 -8.15 -52.34 11.65
N THR A 19 -7.31 -52.91 12.51
CA THR A 19 -6.07 -52.24 12.94
C THR A 19 -5.07 -52.12 11.79
N ALA A 20 -4.95 -53.13 10.93
CA ALA A 20 -4.11 -53.06 9.73
C ALA A 20 -4.58 -51.96 8.76
N ILE A 21 -5.89 -51.85 8.51
CA ILE A 21 -6.47 -50.80 7.66
C ILE A 21 -6.24 -49.42 8.29
N ALA A 22 -6.48 -49.27 9.60
CA ALA A 22 -6.23 -48.01 10.30
C ALA A 22 -4.75 -47.59 10.24
N PHE A 23 -3.83 -48.54 10.35
CA PHE A 23 -2.40 -48.32 10.24
C PHE A 23 -2.00 -47.87 8.82
N ILE A 24 -2.54 -48.51 7.78
CA ILE A 24 -2.30 -48.11 6.39
C ILE A 24 -2.84 -46.70 6.12
N LEU A 25 -4.03 -46.37 6.62
CA LEU A 25 -4.61 -45.03 6.51
C LEU A 25 -3.73 -43.97 7.20
N TYR A 26 -3.24 -44.27 8.41
CA TYR A 26 -2.33 -43.38 9.14
C TYR A 26 -1.04 -43.09 8.36
N LEU A 27 -0.43 -44.11 7.76
CA LEU A 27 0.78 -43.95 6.93
C LEU A 27 0.50 -43.08 5.70
N ASN A 28 -0.64 -43.27 5.04
CA ASN A 28 -1.03 -42.49 3.87
C ASN A 28 -1.29 -41.02 4.21
N LEU A 29 -1.95 -40.74 5.35
CA LEU A 29 -2.18 -39.37 5.81
C LEU A 29 -0.87 -38.65 6.14
N LYS A 30 0.06 -39.33 6.81
CA LYS A 30 1.39 -38.77 7.14
C LYS A 30 2.21 -38.47 5.88
N LYS A 31 2.18 -39.35 4.89
CA LYS A 31 2.85 -39.15 3.59
C LYS A 31 2.26 -37.97 2.82
N LYS A 32 0.93 -37.81 2.83
CA LYS A 32 0.24 -36.68 2.19
C LYS A 32 0.67 -35.35 2.80
N SER A 33 0.65 -35.25 4.14
CA SER A 33 1.06 -34.05 4.86
C SER A 33 2.52 -33.66 4.58
N TYR A 34 3.44 -34.63 4.48
CA TYR A 34 4.83 -34.37 4.13
C TYR A 34 5.00 -33.87 2.69
N ASN A 35 4.27 -34.46 1.74
CA ASN A 35 4.28 -34.01 0.35
C ASN A 35 3.69 -32.61 0.18
N ASP A 36 2.62 -32.27 0.92
CA ASP A 36 1.99 -30.95 0.85
C ASP A 36 2.94 -29.85 1.36
N VAL A 37 3.66 -30.09 2.48
CA VAL A 37 4.67 -29.16 3.01
C VAL A 37 5.83 -28.99 2.03
N ASN A 38 6.33 -30.08 1.45
CA ASN A 38 7.43 -30.01 0.49
C ASN A 38 7.00 -29.28 -0.80
N ASN A 39 5.79 -29.54 -1.29
CA ASN A 39 5.23 -28.82 -2.43
C ASN A 39 5.10 -27.32 -2.15
N GLN A 40 4.67 -26.95 -0.95
CA GLN A 40 4.57 -25.54 -0.56
C GLN A 40 5.94 -24.86 -0.51
N ALA A 41 6.95 -25.50 0.09
CA ALA A 41 8.32 -24.98 0.11
C ALA A 41 8.91 -24.85 -1.30
N VAL A 42 8.62 -25.80 -2.21
CA VAL A 42 9.01 -25.72 -3.62
C VAL A 42 8.30 -24.54 -4.31
N LEU A 43 7.00 -24.36 -4.10
CA LEU A 43 6.25 -23.23 -4.67
C LEU A 43 6.77 -21.88 -4.16
N ASP A 44 7.10 -21.77 -2.89
CA ASP A 44 7.68 -20.56 -2.30
C ASP A 44 9.07 -20.26 -2.89
N SER A 45 9.89 -21.29 -3.12
CA SER A 45 11.20 -21.13 -3.77
C SER A 45 11.09 -20.69 -5.23
N ILE A 46 10.11 -21.24 -5.96
CA ILE A 46 9.81 -20.84 -7.34
C ILE A 46 9.31 -19.41 -7.37
N ARG A 47 8.36 -19.05 -6.49
CA ARG A 47 7.83 -17.68 -6.36
C ARG A 47 8.95 -16.68 -6.09
N SER A 48 9.81 -16.95 -5.10
CA SER A 48 10.93 -16.08 -4.77
C SER A 48 11.88 -15.90 -5.95
N THR A 49 12.10 -16.95 -6.73
CA THR A 49 12.95 -16.90 -7.93
C THR A 49 12.30 -16.05 -9.03
N ILE A 50 11.01 -16.24 -9.28
CA ILE A 50 10.24 -15.44 -10.24
C ILE A 50 10.21 -13.97 -9.84
N GLU A 51 9.96 -13.67 -8.56
CA GLU A 51 9.96 -12.29 -8.05
C GLU A 51 11.33 -11.64 -8.26
N LYS A 52 12.43 -12.31 -7.92
CA LYS A 52 13.79 -11.80 -8.18
C LYS A 52 14.05 -11.55 -9.66
N GLN A 53 13.58 -12.45 -10.54
CA GLN A 53 13.71 -12.27 -11.98
C GLN A 53 12.91 -11.06 -12.46
N ILE A 54 11.66 -10.90 -12.01
CA ILE A 54 10.81 -9.73 -12.32
C ILE A 54 11.50 -8.45 -11.89
N TYR A 55 12.03 -8.37 -10.66
CA TYR A 55 12.78 -7.20 -10.20
C TYR A 55 13.99 -6.91 -11.08
N SER A 56 14.80 -7.92 -11.39
CA SER A 56 15.99 -7.74 -12.22
C SER A 56 15.67 -7.33 -13.67
N LEU A 57 14.55 -7.83 -14.22
CA LEU A 57 14.06 -7.45 -15.53
C LEU A 57 13.54 -6.02 -15.52
N ASN A 58 12.74 -5.66 -14.51
CA ASN A 58 12.23 -4.31 -14.36
C ASN A 58 13.36 -3.29 -14.22
N ASP A 59 14.37 -3.57 -13.39
CA ASP A 59 15.55 -2.73 -13.23
C ASP A 59 16.31 -2.54 -14.56
N ARG A 60 16.40 -3.60 -15.38
CA ARG A 60 17.00 -3.51 -16.73
C ARG A 60 16.12 -2.75 -17.73
N LEU A 61 14.80 -2.85 -17.61
CA LEU A 61 13.83 -2.17 -18.48
C LEU A 61 13.77 -0.66 -18.20
N ILE A 62 14.00 -0.24 -16.94
CA ILE A 62 13.95 1.16 -16.49
C ILE A 62 15.25 1.93 -16.81
N GLN A 63 16.32 1.26 -17.25
CA GLN A 63 17.62 1.91 -17.51
C GLN A 63 17.63 2.91 -18.68
N ASN A 64 16.64 2.91 -19.56
CA ASN A 64 16.55 3.82 -20.70
C ASN A 64 15.24 4.63 -20.65
N GLU A 65 15.34 5.96 -20.72
CA GLU A 65 14.22 6.91 -20.62
C GLU A 65 13.12 6.64 -21.66
N GLU A 66 13.49 6.21 -22.86
CA GLU A 66 12.55 5.88 -23.94
C GLU A 66 11.72 4.63 -23.61
N ARG A 67 12.34 3.60 -23.00
CA ARG A 67 11.64 2.38 -22.59
C ARG A 67 10.79 2.60 -21.35
N TRP A 68 11.21 3.48 -20.44
CA TRP A 68 10.37 3.89 -19.31
C TRP A 68 9.06 4.54 -19.77
N LYS A 69 9.12 5.36 -20.84
CA LYS A 69 7.91 5.95 -21.47
C LYS A 69 7.01 4.87 -22.05
N ASP A 70 7.56 3.81 -22.64
CA ASP A 70 6.79 2.66 -23.13
C ASP A 70 6.13 1.87 -22.00
N VAL A 71 6.78 1.60 -20.86
CA VAL A 71 6.12 0.86 -19.76
C VAL A 71 4.99 1.69 -19.13
N ASN A 72 5.18 3.01 -19.06
CA ASN A 72 4.22 3.95 -18.52
C ASN A 72 3.30 4.57 -19.60
N HIS A 73 3.26 4.01 -20.81
CA HIS A 73 2.51 4.60 -21.93
C HIS A 73 1.00 4.71 -21.67
N LEU A 74 0.45 3.92 -20.74
CA LEU A 74 -0.93 4.03 -20.29
C LEU A 74 -1.19 5.34 -19.51
N LEU A 75 -0.20 5.87 -18.80
CA LEU A 75 -0.24 7.21 -18.19
C LEU A 75 -0.06 8.32 -19.24
N LEU A 76 0.55 8.00 -20.39
CA LEU A 76 0.79 8.92 -21.50
C LEU A 76 -0.30 8.89 -22.58
N LYS A 77 -1.31 8.02 -22.45
CA LYS A 77 -2.39 7.92 -23.43
C LYS A 77 -3.26 9.17 -23.39
N ASN A 78 -3.12 9.98 -24.44
CA ASN A 78 -3.89 11.20 -24.75
C ASN A 78 -5.42 11.01 -24.81
N GLU A 79 -5.94 9.79 -24.64
CA GLU A 79 -7.38 9.50 -24.64
C GLU A 79 -8.10 10.07 -23.39
N TYR A 80 -7.39 10.36 -22.29
CA TYR A 80 -7.95 11.06 -21.12
C TYR A 80 -7.97 12.59 -21.26
N ILE A 81 -7.27 13.17 -22.25
CA ILE A 81 -7.18 14.64 -22.45
C ILE A 81 -8.36 15.19 -23.28
N LYS A 82 -9.16 14.33 -23.93
CA LYS A 82 -10.33 14.75 -24.73
C LYS A 82 -11.57 15.17 -23.91
N ASN A 83 -11.40 15.58 -22.66
CA ASN A 83 -12.45 16.32 -21.96
C ASN A 83 -12.34 17.80 -22.34
N ASN A 84 -13.14 18.22 -23.32
CA ASN A 84 -13.29 19.60 -23.80
C ASN A 84 -13.92 20.57 -22.77
N SER A 85 -13.82 20.29 -21.48
CA SER A 85 -14.19 21.28 -20.47
C SER A 85 -13.06 22.32 -20.42
N PRO A 86 -13.33 23.62 -20.66
CA PRO A 86 -12.32 24.64 -20.47
C PRO A 86 -11.83 24.54 -19.03
N ILE A 87 -10.52 24.41 -18.84
CA ILE A 87 -9.88 24.49 -17.54
C ILE A 87 -10.06 25.94 -17.09
N ILE A 88 -11.20 26.21 -16.47
CA ILE A 88 -11.46 27.46 -15.77
C ILE A 88 -10.59 27.40 -14.53
N ASN A 89 -9.75 28.43 -14.34
CA ASN A 89 -8.96 28.66 -13.12
C ASN A 89 -9.87 28.89 -11.89
N SER A 90 -10.60 27.87 -11.46
CA SER A 90 -11.24 27.83 -10.15
C SER A 90 -10.40 26.92 -9.26
N LYS A 91 -10.01 27.42 -8.09
CA LYS A 91 -9.40 26.67 -6.98
C LYS A 91 -10.28 25.53 -6.42
N GLU A 92 -11.28 25.09 -7.17
CA GLU A 92 -12.28 24.10 -6.78
C GLU A 92 -11.98 22.79 -7.48
N THR A 93 -11.87 21.72 -6.70
CA THR A 93 -11.68 20.36 -7.22
C THR A 93 -12.91 19.99 -8.05
N TYR A 94 -12.75 19.87 -9.37
CA TYR A 94 -13.85 19.52 -10.27
C TYR A 94 -14.49 18.19 -9.83
N TYR A 95 -15.81 18.17 -9.64
CA TYR A 95 -16.54 16.96 -9.26
C TYR A 95 -16.61 15.99 -10.44
N SER A 96 -15.52 15.26 -10.65
CA SER A 96 -15.32 14.37 -11.78
C SER A 96 -16.12 13.08 -11.66
N GLU A 97 -16.35 12.41 -12.79
CA GLU A 97 -16.94 11.07 -12.82
C GLU A 97 -16.09 10.05 -12.03
N PHE A 98 -14.77 10.26 -11.98
CA PHE A 98 -13.89 9.46 -11.14
C PHE A 98 -14.23 9.61 -9.64
N LEU A 99 -14.45 10.83 -9.16
CA LEU A 99 -14.82 11.05 -7.76
C LEU A 99 -16.20 10.45 -7.44
N LYS A 100 -17.17 10.63 -8.33
CA LYS A 100 -18.52 10.02 -8.22
C LYS A 100 -18.48 8.51 -8.16
N ALA A 101 -17.75 7.87 -9.08
CA ALA A 101 -17.62 6.42 -9.15
C ALA A 101 -16.99 5.81 -7.90
N ASN A 102 -16.17 6.59 -7.18
CA ASN A 102 -15.52 6.19 -5.93
C ASN A 102 -16.29 6.65 -4.67
N GLY A 103 -17.57 7.04 -4.81
CA GLY A 103 -18.43 7.34 -3.67
C GLY A 103 -18.17 8.69 -2.98
N ILE A 104 -17.38 9.58 -3.60
CA ILE A 104 -17.15 10.93 -3.08
C ILE A 104 -18.38 11.78 -3.38
N THR A 105 -18.88 12.50 -2.37
CA THR A 105 -20.03 13.41 -2.54
C THR A 105 -19.55 14.86 -2.73
N GLN A 106 -20.42 15.74 -3.22
CA GLN A 106 -20.07 17.17 -3.34
C GLN A 106 -19.71 17.81 -1.99
N ASN A 107 -20.34 17.36 -0.90
CA ASN A 107 -20.02 17.83 0.45
C ASN A 107 -18.59 17.45 0.87
N ASP A 108 -18.03 16.39 0.30
CA ASP A 108 -16.67 15.96 0.59
C ASP A 108 -15.60 16.80 -0.12
N LEU A 109 -15.99 17.62 -1.11
CA LEU A 109 -15.09 18.56 -1.80
C LEU A 109 -14.80 19.80 -0.95
N LEU A 110 -15.54 20.01 0.14
CA LEU A 110 -15.29 21.10 1.07
C LEU A 110 -13.96 20.86 1.79
N ILE A 111 -12.98 21.70 1.49
CA ILE A 111 -11.65 21.63 2.09
C ILE A 111 -11.74 22.05 3.55
N ASP A 112 -11.24 21.21 4.46
CA ASP A 112 -11.06 21.56 5.86
C ASP A 112 -9.72 22.29 6.02
N SER A 113 -9.78 23.59 6.31
CA SER A 113 -8.60 24.47 6.41
C SER A 113 -7.56 24.01 7.43
N ARG A 114 -7.95 23.20 8.42
CA ARG A 114 -7.04 22.68 9.46
C ARG A 114 -6.56 21.27 9.17
N LEU A 115 -7.15 20.57 8.21
CA LEU A 115 -6.82 19.18 7.93
C LEU A 115 -5.52 19.06 7.13
N VAL A 116 -4.56 18.36 7.72
CA VAL A 116 -3.32 17.92 7.08
C VAL A 116 -3.37 16.41 6.92
N PHE A 117 -3.21 15.91 5.71
CA PHE A 117 -3.15 14.48 5.45
C PHE A 117 -1.68 14.04 5.26
N ILE A 118 -1.23 13.11 6.09
CA ILE A 118 0.15 12.63 6.10
C ILE A 118 0.22 11.30 5.37
N LEU A 119 0.96 11.30 4.25
CA LEU A 119 1.32 10.08 3.53
C LEU A 119 2.67 9.60 4.08
N THR A 120 2.70 8.44 4.72
CA THR A 120 3.95 7.87 5.24
C THR A 120 3.91 6.35 5.10
N PRO A 121 5.04 5.69 4.76
CA PRO A 121 5.06 4.24 4.71
C PRO A 121 4.71 3.63 6.07
N PHE A 122 3.92 2.56 6.08
CA PHE A 122 3.47 1.90 7.32
C PHE A 122 4.54 1.11 8.07
N HIS A 123 5.74 0.96 7.50
CA HIS A 123 6.81 0.19 8.12
C HIS A 123 7.35 0.91 9.37
N ASP A 124 7.64 0.17 10.44
CA ASP A 124 8.09 0.73 11.75
C ASP A 124 9.23 1.73 11.64
N ASN A 125 10.16 1.50 10.72
CA ASN A 125 11.26 2.39 10.35
C ASN A 125 10.86 3.86 10.10
N TYR A 126 9.63 4.11 9.65
CA TYR A 126 9.12 5.46 9.32
C TYR A 126 8.06 5.95 10.30
N PHE A 127 7.77 5.18 11.36
CA PHE A 127 6.79 5.56 12.36
C PHE A 127 7.21 6.79 13.16
N GLU A 128 8.51 6.93 13.44
CA GLU A 128 9.02 8.12 14.11
C GLU A 128 8.94 9.37 13.22
N ASP A 129 9.24 9.24 11.91
CA ASP A 129 9.02 10.35 10.95
C ASP A 129 7.57 10.84 11.02
N TYR A 130 6.61 9.90 11.01
CA TYR A 130 5.19 10.21 11.13
C TYR A 130 4.86 10.99 12.41
N LYS A 131 5.31 10.49 13.58
CA LYS A 131 5.05 11.14 14.87
C LYS A 131 5.58 12.56 14.89
N ILE A 132 6.80 12.78 14.43
CA ILE A 132 7.43 14.10 14.41
C ILE A 132 6.64 15.07 13.53
N VAL A 133 6.20 14.64 12.35
CA VAL A 133 5.37 15.46 11.46
C VAL A 133 4.02 15.77 12.08
N ARG A 134 3.34 14.77 12.65
CA ARG A 134 2.04 14.94 13.31
C ARG A 134 2.14 15.92 14.49
N ASP A 135 3.17 15.77 15.31
CA ASP A 135 3.39 16.63 16.47
C ASP A 135 3.72 18.07 16.02
N ALA A 136 4.49 18.24 14.93
CA ALA A 136 4.74 19.55 14.33
C ALA A 136 3.45 20.23 13.83
N CYS A 137 2.59 19.48 13.15
CA CYS A 137 1.30 19.98 12.66
C CYS A 137 0.38 20.39 13.81
N THR A 138 0.29 19.54 14.84
CA THR A 138 -0.54 19.79 16.03
C THR A 138 -0.08 21.04 16.78
N GLN A 139 1.23 21.24 16.92
CA GLN A 139 1.80 22.44 17.55
C GLN A 139 1.53 23.73 16.76
N SER A 140 1.28 23.62 15.45
CA SER A 140 0.91 24.73 14.58
C SER A 140 -0.61 24.92 14.46
N GLY A 141 -1.42 24.16 15.22
CA GLY A 141 -2.89 24.29 15.23
C GLY A 141 -3.63 23.53 14.13
N PHE A 142 -2.92 22.70 13.36
CA PHE A 142 -3.51 21.82 12.35
C PHE A 142 -3.89 20.45 12.94
N ILE A 143 -4.86 19.79 12.33
CA ILE A 143 -5.26 18.41 12.64
C ILE A 143 -4.60 17.51 11.59
N ALA A 144 -3.65 16.70 12.03
CA ALA A 144 -2.92 15.78 11.17
C ALA A 144 -3.52 14.36 11.26
N TYR A 145 -3.86 13.78 10.11
CA TYR A 145 -4.35 12.40 10.00
C TYR A 145 -3.45 11.55 9.11
N ARG A 146 -3.35 10.26 9.43
CA ARG A 146 -2.80 9.22 8.56
C ARG A 146 -3.89 8.25 8.14
N GLY A 147 -3.82 7.71 6.92
CA GLY A 147 -4.89 6.93 6.29
C GLY A 147 -5.29 5.63 7.00
N ASP A 148 -4.54 5.19 8.00
CA ASP A 148 -4.73 3.95 8.77
C ASP A 148 -5.13 4.17 10.24
N GLU A 149 -5.24 5.42 10.73
CA GLU A 149 -5.62 5.67 12.14
C GLU A 149 -7.06 5.23 12.46
N ASN A 150 -7.90 5.07 11.43
CA ASN A 150 -9.21 4.47 11.57
C ASN A 150 -9.14 3.03 11.05
N TYR A 151 -9.49 2.05 11.89
CA TYR A 151 -9.69 0.67 11.48
C TYR A 151 -10.93 0.60 10.57
N ILE A 152 -10.75 0.84 9.27
CA ILE A 152 -11.87 0.99 8.33
C ILE A 152 -12.42 -0.40 8.01
N LYS A 153 -13.64 -0.69 8.48
CA LYS A 153 -14.44 -1.80 7.97
C LYS A 153 -15.02 -1.40 6.61
N GLY A 154 -14.26 -1.55 5.53
CA GLY A 154 -14.69 -1.20 4.18
C GLY A 154 -13.55 -1.10 3.15
N ASP A 155 -13.86 -0.62 1.95
CA ASP A 155 -12.85 -0.34 0.92
C ASP A 155 -11.96 0.83 1.38
N ILE A 156 -10.65 0.58 1.44
CA ILE A 156 -9.64 1.54 1.91
C ILE A 156 -9.52 2.73 0.96
N PHE A 157 -9.73 2.49 -0.34
CA PHE A 157 -9.47 3.47 -1.38
C PHE A 157 -10.44 4.68 -1.35
N PRO A 158 -11.77 4.52 -1.29
CA PRO A 158 -12.71 5.65 -1.17
C PRO A 158 -12.44 6.55 0.05
N GLU A 159 -12.12 5.96 1.21
CA GLU A 159 -11.85 6.73 2.43
C GLU A 159 -10.52 7.49 2.34
N MET A 160 -9.47 6.86 1.79
CA MET A 160 -8.22 7.55 1.48
C MET A 160 -8.46 8.71 0.51
N LEU A 161 -9.22 8.48 -0.57
CA LEU A 161 -9.53 9.52 -1.56
C LEU A 161 -10.30 10.68 -0.94
N LYS A 162 -11.24 10.39 -0.05
CA LYS A 162 -11.98 11.40 0.72
C LYS A 162 -11.05 12.25 1.60
N LEU A 163 -10.06 11.64 2.25
CA LEU A 163 -9.06 12.37 3.03
C LEU A 163 -8.20 13.27 2.14
N ILE A 164 -7.74 12.77 0.97
CA ILE A 164 -7.00 13.59 0.01
C ILE A 164 -7.83 14.80 -0.44
N VAL A 165 -9.10 14.57 -0.80
CA VAL A 165 -10.00 15.61 -1.30
C VAL A 165 -10.33 16.66 -0.22
N LYS A 166 -10.49 16.24 1.04
CA LYS A 166 -10.78 17.16 2.15
C LYS A 166 -9.56 17.91 2.67
N ALA A 167 -8.37 17.34 2.54
CA ALA A 167 -7.16 17.92 3.10
C ALA A 167 -6.88 19.30 2.49
N ASN A 168 -6.56 20.25 3.36
CA ASN A 168 -6.02 21.54 2.96
C ASN A 168 -4.55 21.42 2.56
N LEU A 169 -3.81 20.50 3.17
CA LEU A 169 -2.40 20.26 2.89
C LEU A 169 -2.07 18.78 2.99
N ILE A 170 -1.19 18.32 2.13
CA ILE A 170 -0.67 16.96 2.17
C ILE A 170 0.83 17.00 2.47
N ILE A 171 1.28 16.18 3.41
CA ILE A 171 2.71 16.01 3.71
C ILE A 171 3.08 14.56 3.37
N ALA A 172 3.98 14.36 2.42
CA ALA A 172 4.33 13.04 1.92
C ALA A 172 5.79 12.68 2.24
N ASN A 173 5.97 11.64 3.05
CA ASN A 173 7.26 10.99 3.29
C ASN A 173 7.53 9.96 2.19
N VAL A 174 8.43 10.31 1.27
CA VAL A 174 8.73 9.47 0.10
C VAL A 174 9.91 8.52 0.33
N ASN A 175 10.47 8.46 1.54
CA ASN A 175 11.55 7.54 1.88
C ASN A 175 11.16 6.08 1.61
N GLY A 176 12.14 5.24 1.26
CA GLY A 176 11.90 3.83 0.97
C GLY A 176 11.11 3.53 -0.32
N ARG A 177 10.73 4.56 -1.10
CA ARG A 177 10.04 4.42 -2.40
C ARG A 177 8.74 3.60 -2.30
N ASN A 178 7.98 3.80 -1.23
CA ASN A 178 6.78 3.01 -0.98
C ASN A 178 5.73 3.23 -2.09
N PRO A 179 5.29 2.17 -2.80
CA PRO A 179 4.39 2.32 -3.94
C PRO A 179 3.02 2.91 -3.57
N ASN A 180 2.51 2.66 -2.36
CA ASN A 180 1.24 3.21 -1.91
C ASN A 180 1.34 4.72 -1.71
N VAL A 181 2.40 5.19 -1.05
CA VAL A 181 2.65 6.63 -0.87
C VAL A 181 2.81 7.33 -2.22
N LEU A 182 3.52 6.71 -3.16
CA LEU A 182 3.70 7.28 -4.50
C LEU A 182 2.38 7.35 -5.29
N TYR A 183 1.51 6.35 -5.13
CA TYR A 183 0.19 6.33 -5.75
C TYR A 183 -0.73 7.42 -5.17
N GLU A 184 -0.81 7.54 -3.84
CA GLU A 184 -1.55 8.60 -3.15
C GLU A 184 -1.03 9.99 -3.52
N LEU A 185 0.29 10.15 -3.59
CA LEU A 185 0.95 11.38 -4.04
C LEU A 185 0.56 11.74 -5.48
N GLY A 186 0.52 10.76 -6.38
CA GLY A 186 0.09 10.97 -7.76
C GLY A 186 -1.36 11.47 -7.85
N ILE A 187 -2.27 10.89 -7.07
CA ILE A 187 -3.67 11.34 -6.99
C ILE A 187 -3.75 12.77 -6.44
N ALA A 188 -3.04 13.05 -5.34
CA ALA A 188 -2.99 14.38 -4.75
C ALA A 188 -2.52 15.44 -5.75
N GLN A 189 -1.46 15.16 -6.51
CA GLN A 189 -0.95 16.04 -7.55
C GLN A 189 -1.94 16.21 -8.71
N ALA A 190 -2.61 15.14 -9.13
CA ALA A 190 -3.62 15.22 -10.19
C ALA A 190 -4.86 16.04 -9.77
N LEU A 191 -5.13 16.14 -8.48
CA LEU A 191 -6.20 16.97 -7.90
C LEU A 191 -5.73 18.38 -7.51
N ASP A 192 -4.52 18.78 -7.93
CA ASP A 192 -3.88 20.06 -7.61
C ASP A 192 -3.85 20.39 -6.11
N LYS A 193 -3.71 19.34 -5.27
CA LYS A 193 -3.56 19.54 -3.83
C LYS A 193 -2.17 20.09 -3.50
N PRO A 194 -2.05 21.03 -2.55
CA PRO A 194 -0.75 21.47 -2.10
C PRO A 194 -0.07 20.33 -1.33
N VAL A 195 1.15 20.01 -1.77
CA VAL A 195 1.94 18.90 -1.22
C VAL A 195 3.30 19.40 -0.75
N ILE A 196 3.68 19.04 0.47
CA ILE A 196 5.05 19.13 0.97
C ILE A 196 5.68 17.75 0.90
N LEU A 197 6.75 17.61 0.14
CA LEU A 197 7.53 16.37 0.08
C LEU A 197 8.64 16.40 1.13
N ILE A 198 8.78 15.33 1.90
CA ILE A 198 9.89 15.15 2.84
C ILE A 198 10.68 13.90 2.49
N SER A 199 11.99 13.98 2.63
CA SER A 199 12.90 12.86 2.36
C SER A 199 14.20 13.03 3.12
N SER A 200 14.75 11.97 3.70
CA SER A 200 16.12 11.93 4.23
C SER A 200 17.12 11.44 3.18
N GLU A 201 16.64 10.73 2.16
CA GLU A 201 17.46 10.11 1.11
C GLU A 201 16.95 10.41 -0.33
N PRO A 202 16.85 11.70 -0.73
CA PRO A 202 16.27 12.07 -2.03
C PRO A 202 16.99 11.45 -3.23
N ASP A 203 18.29 11.15 -3.10
CA ASP A 203 19.11 10.53 -4.14
C ASP A 203 18.67 9.12 -4.52
N LYS A 204 17.90 8.43 -3.67
CA LYS A 204 17.40 7.09 -3.97
C LYS A 204 16.05 7.08 -4.68
N LEU A 205 15.41 8.24 -4.83
CA LEU A 205 14.09 8.37 -5.43
C LEU A 205 14.11 8.27 -6.97
N PRO A 206 12.98 7.93 -7.60
CA PRO A 206 12.80 8.03 -9.06
C PRO A 206 13.04 9.46 -9.57
N ILE A 207 13.50 9.59 -10.81
CA ILE A 207 13.86 10.87 -11.45
C ILE A 207 12.67 11.86 -11.47
N ASP A 208 11.47 11.36 -11.77
CA ASP A 208 10.26 12.19 -11.85
C ASP A 208 9.97 12.93 -10.54
N ILE A 209 10.27 12.29 -9.41
CA ILE A 209 10.08 12.87 -8.08
C ILE A 209 11.29 13.74 -7.73
N LYS A 210 12.52 13.32 -8.05
CA LYS A 210 13.76 14.09 -7.79
C LYS A 210 13.73 15.52 -8.34
N SER A 211 13.01 15.75 -9.43
CA SER A 211 12.83 17.08 -10.02
C SER A 211 12.00 18.04 -9.17
N LYS A 212 11.28 17.54 -8.15
CA LYS A 212 10.41 18.32 -7.27
C LYS A 212 11.20 18.93 -6.10
N ARG A 213 10.60 19.95 -5.46
CA ARG A 213 11.14 20.53 -4.22
C ARG A 213 10.83 19.62 -3.05
N PHE A 214 11.87 19.27 -2.28
CA PHE A 214 11.76 18.50 -1.05
C PHE A 214 12.27 19.29 0.15
N LEU A 215 11.72 18.99 1.31
CA LEU A 215 12.38 19.25 2.58
C LEU A 215 13.31 18.07 2.87
N ILE A 216 14.61 18.32 2.74
CA ILE A 216 15.64 17.32 3.00
C ILE A 216 16.08 17.47 4.45
N TYR A 217 15.88 16.43 5.25
CA TYR A 217 16.21 16.45 6.68
C TYR A 217 17.24 15.37 7.02
N ARG A 218 18.13 15.68 7.98
CA ARG A 218 19.16 14.75 8.47
C ARG A 218 18.83 14.18 9.84
N ASN A 219 17.97 14.87 10.59
CA ASN A 219 17.52 14.45 11.91
C ASN A 219 16.09 14.96 12.18
N TYR A 220 15.48 14.46 13.25
CA TYR A 220 14.10 14.77 13.60
C TYR A 220 13.86 16.21 14.06
N THR A 221 14.86 16.85 14.68
CA THR A 221 14.76 18.26 15.08
C THR A 221 14.66 19.15 13.86
N GLU A 222 15.49 18.90 12.85
CA GLU A 222 15.47 19.61 11.57
C GLU A 222 14.15 19.40 10.84
N LEU A 223 13.67 18.15 10.74
CA LEU A 223 12.37 17.84 10.13
C LEU A 223 11.24 18.65 10.78
N LYS A 224 11.20 18.67 12.12
CA LYS A 224 10.18 19.39 12.87
C LYS A 224 10.18 20.89 12.55
N GLU A 225 11.35 21.53 12.58
CA GLU A 225 11.47 22.96 12.33
C GLU A 225 11.15 23.32 10.87
N MET A 226 11.58 22.50 9.90
CA MET A 226 11.24 22.70 8.49
C MET A 226 9.73 22.64 8.25
N ILE A 227 9.04 21.65 8.83
CA ILE A 227 7.58 21.54 8.72
C ILE A 227 6.89 22.75 9.36
N ARG A 228 7.31 23.16 10.57
CA ARG A 228 6.74 24.35 11.23
C ARG A 228 6.86 25.60 10.37
N LYS A 229 8.01 25.80 9.74
CA LYS A 229 8.27 26.95 8.87
C LYS A 229 7.37 26.95 7.64
N GLU A 230 7.18 25.80 6.98
CA GLU A 230 6.28 25.72 5.83
C GLU A 230 4.81 25.91 6.24
N LEU A 231 4.39 25.37 7.39
CA LEU A 231 3.04 25.58 7.90
C LEU A 231 2.75 27.05 8.25
N GLN A 232 3.75 27.80 8.73
CA GLN A 232 3.61 29.23 8.98
C GLN A 232 3.41 30.06 7.70
N ASN A 233 3.99 29.62 6.57
CA ASN A 233 3.79 30.29 5.28
C ASN A 233 2.40 30.02 4.68
N LEU A 234 1.68 29.03 5.21
CA LEU A 234 0.35 28.58 4.76
C LEU A 234 -0.80 29.24 5.54
N LEU A 235 -0.51 29.82 6.71
CA LEU A 235 -1.43 30.61 7.54
C LEU A 235 -1.44 32.07 7.09
#